data_AF-A0A7U4E7D9-F1
#
_entry.id   AF-A0A7U4E7D9-F1
#
_cell.length_a   1.000
_cell.length_b   1.000
_cell.length_c   1.000
_cell.angle_alpha   90.00
_cell.angle_beta   90.00
_cell.angle_gamma   90.00
#
_symmetry.space_group_name_H-M   'P 1'
#
loop_
_entity.id
_entity.type
_entity.pdbx_description
1 polymer ?
#
loop_
_entity_poly.entity_id
_entity_poly.type
_entity_poly.pdbx_seq_one_letter_code
_entity_poly.pdbx_strand_id
1 'polypeptide(L)'
;MKKQLWYSFLTRAFFITFAMWAIWFCANAFLNGDVWAGMVISKSALTAEYCEFNNVARFFHQRMNTYSNLAYFFFGLVILQIGLEDRKNQSIKQQNRLEAFPLLSVSMGIAFIYLCFGSAFFHASLTYVGQRVDMNGTYALTLVLVSIALYHVFHKIRFSTTAQKLCMVFLVILTVLFLKIALLIPSGILLPSLILTLLLFTGINYVQFRKERSGILAILSFILIVVAIYVRTMDVQKMGCNPHSCYQGHALWHLLTALSSVCSYCFFRFAGKNLIAP
;
A
#
# COMPACT_ATOMS: atom_id res chain seq x y z
N MET A 1 -19.16 1.98 11.95
CA MET A 1 -19.75 1.39 10.73
C MET A 1 -20.69 0.25 11.14
N LYS A 2 -21.84 0.07 10.48
CA LYS A 2 -22.75 -1.07 10.78
C LYS A 2 -22.08 -2.39 10.33
N LYS A 3 -22.19 -3.46 11.11
CA LYS A 3 -21.57 -4.78 10.81
C LYS A 3 -21.95 -5.28 9.40
N GLN A 4 -23.22 -5.19 9.03
CA GLN A 4 -23.71 -5.62 7.72
C GLN A 4 -23.03 -4.89 6.54
N LEU A 5 -22.75 -3.60 6.70
CA LEU A 5 -22.07 -2.81 5.67
C LEU A 5 -20.61 -3.24 5.52
N TRP A 6 -19.94 -3.54 6.63
CA TRP A 6 -18.57 -4.06 6.63
C TRP A 6 -18.48 -5.41 5.89
N TYR A 7 -19.37 -6.35 6.19
CA TYR A 7 -19.43 -7.63 5.47
C TYR A 7 -19.70 -7.43 3.99
N SER A 8 -20.62 -6.54 3.61
CA SER A 8 -20.87 -6.21 2.20
C SER A 8 -19.61 -5.69 1.49
N PHE A 9 -18.80 -4.85 2.15
CA PHE A 9 -17.55 -4.33 1.56
C PHE A 9 -16.53 -5.43 1.33
N LEU A 10 -16.37 -6.33 2.31
CA LEU A 10 -15.48 -7.50 2.21
C LEU A 10 -15.93 -8.46 1.10
N THR A 11 -17.22 -8.78 1.05
CA THR A 11 -17.78 -9.67 0.02
C THR A 11 -17.57 -9.10 -1.39
N ARG A 12 -17.85 -7.80 -1.59
CA ARG A 12 -17.60 -7.15 -2.89
C ARG A 12 -16.11 -7.15 -3.24
N ALA A 13 -15.24 -6.79 -2.30
CA ALA A 13 -13.80 -6.79 -2.52
C ALA A 13 -13.28 -8.20 -2.86
N PHE A 14 -13.81 -9.24 -2.21
CA PHE A 14 -13.47 -10.63 -2.48
C PHE A 14 -13.82 -11.03 -3.92
N PHE A 15 -15.07 -10.84 -4.35
CA PHE A 15 -15.49 -11.21 -5.70
C PHE A 15 -14.77 -10.42 -6.80
N ILE A 16 -14.53 -9.12 -6.59
CA ILE A 16 -13.78 -8.29 -7.55
C ILE A 16 -12.31 -8.72 -7.60
N THR A 17 -11.69 -9.06 -6.46
CA THR A 17 -10.31 -9.58 -6.43
C THR A 17 -10.22 -10.95 -7.08
N PHE A 18 -11.21 -11.83 -6.87
CA PHE A 18 -11.28 -13.13 -7.52
C PHE A 18 -11.44 -12.99 -9.04
N ALA A 19 -12.27 -12.06 -9.51
CA ALA A 19 -12.37 -11.75 -10.93
C ALA A 19 -11.04 -11.23 -11.50
N MET A 20 -10.32 -10.37 -10.78
CA MET A 20 -8.99 -9.89 -11.18
C MET A 20 -7.97 -11.04 -11.24
N TRP A 21 -7.99 -11.94 -10.25
CA TRP A 21 -7.16 -13.15 -10.26
C TRP A 21 -7.44 -14.01 -11.49
N ALA A 22 -8.72 -14.24 -11.83
CA ALA A 22 -9.10 -15.02 -13.00
C ALA A 22 -8.60 -14.36 -14.30
N ILE A 23 -8.71 -13.03 -14.42
CA ILE A 23 -8.18 -12.27 -15.56
C ILE A 23 -6.66 -12.47 -15.67
N TRP A 24 -5.93 -12.31 -14.57
CA TRP A 24 -4.47 -12.48 -14.56
C TRP A 24 -4.04 -13.92 -14.84
N PHE A 25 -4.80 -14.89 -14.32
CA PHE A 25 -4.59 -16.30 -14.60
C PHE A 25 -4.76 -16.61 -16.08
N CYS A 26 -5.85 -16.14 -16.70
CA CYS A 26 -6.07 -16.26 -18.14
C CYS A 26 -4.96 -15.55 -18.93
N ALA A 27 -4.61 -14.31 -18.59
CA ALA A 27 -3.54 -13.58 -19.25
C ALA A 27 -2.21 -14.36 -19.21
N ASN A 28 -1.83 -14.90 -18.05
CA ASN A 28 -0.61 -15.69 -17.92
C ASN A 28 -0.69 -17.09 -18.57
N ALA A 29 -1.88 -17.61 -18.84
CA ALA A 29 -2.06 -18.87 -19.55
C ALA A 29 -1.98 -18.71 -21.08
N PHE A 30 -2.44 -17.57 -21.61
CA PHE A 30 -2.56 -17.34 -23.06
C PHE A 30 -1.50 -16.40 -23.64
N LEU A 31 -0.86 -15.57 -22.82
CA LEU A 31 0.23 -14.69 -23.23
C LEU A 31 1.58 -15.30 -22.83
N ASN A 32 2.63 -14.86 -23.52
CA ASN A 32 4.01 -15.26 -23.26
C ASN A 32 4.88 -14.02 -22.94
N GLY A 33 6.19 -14.24 -22.75
CA GLY A 33 7.14 -13.16 -22.45
C GLY A 33 7.34 -12.14 -23.58
N ASP A 34 6.96 -12.47 -24.83
CA ASP A 34 7.14 -11.59 -25.99
C ASP A 34 6.34 -10.29 -25.87
N VAL A 35 5.30 -10.26 -25.03
CA VAL A 35 4.55 -9.04 -24.69
C VAL A 35 5.45 -7.94 -24.12
N TRP A 36 6.57 -8.31 -23.50
CA TRP A 36 7.55 -7.38 -22.92
C TRP A 36 8.74 -7.11 -23.85
N ALA A 37 8.74 -7.64 -25.07
CA ALA A 37 9.84 -7.48 -26.02
C ALA A 37 10.10 -5.99 -26.33
N GLY A 38 11.37 -5.62 -26.42
CA GLY A 38 11.80 -4.25 -26.69
C GLY A 38 11.78 -3.31 -25.47
N MET A 39 11.28 -3.75 -24.32
CA MET A 39 11.35 -2.98 -23.08
C MET A 39 12.73 -3.10 -22.42
N VAL A 40 13.21 -2.00 -21.83
CA VAL A 40 14.50 -1.98 -21.13
C VAL A 40 14.42 -2.81 -19.85
N ILE A 41 15.35 -3.73 -19.65
CA ILE A 41 15.44 -4.59 -18.46
C ILE A 41 15.82 -3.75 -17.23
N SER A 42 15.19 -4.03 -16.09
CA SER A 42 15.50 -3.34 -14.83
C SER A 42 16.86 -3.75 -14.24
N LYS A 43 17.43 -2.88 -13.39
CA LYS A 43 18.65 -3.23 -12.63
C LYS A 43 18.44 -4.45 -11.75
N SER A 44 17.26 -4.54 -11.13
CA SER A 44 16.86 -5.66 -10.26
C SER A 44 16.86 -7.00 -11.01
N ALA A 45 16.39 -7.00 -12.26
CA ALA A 45 16.36 -8.19 -13.09
C ALA A 45 17.77 -8.61 -13.56
N LEU A 46 18.64 -7.66 -13.89
CA LEU A 46 20.03 -7.93 -14.28
C LEU A 46 20.83 -8.62 -13.17
N THR A 47 20.52 -8.33 -11.91
CA THR A 47 21.18 -8.94 -10.75
C THR A 47 20.39 -10.10 -10.15
N ALA A 48 19.26 -10.49 -10.74
CA ALA A 48 18.30 -11.42 -10.16
C ALA A 48 18.05 -11.12 -8.67
N GLU A 49 17.61 -9.90 -8.34
CA GLU A 49 17.52 -9.41 -6.95
C GLU A 49 16.69 -10.34 -6.04
N TYR A 50 15.55 -10.83 -6.52
CA TYR A 50 14.65 -11.70 -5.74
C TYR A 50 14.89 -13.18 -5.99
N CYS A 51 14.55 -14.02 -5.01
CA CYS A 51 14.78 -15.46 -5.08
C CYS A 51 14.01 -16.13 -6.24
N GLU A 52 12.78 -15.68 -6.51
CA GLU A 52 11.93 -16.28 -7.53
C GLU A 52 12.60 -16.31 -8.91
N PHE A 53 12.57 -17.47 -9.57
CA PHE A 53 13.14 -17.66 -10.90
C PHE A 53 12.52 -16.70 -11.93
N ASN A 54 13.38 -15.96 -12.64
CA ASN A 54 12.97 -15.07 -13.72
C ASN A 54 12.68 -15.88 -15.00
N ASN A 55 11.43 -16.33 -15.17
CA ASN A 55 11.03 -17.09 -16.36
C ASN A 55 10.64 -16.17 -17.52
N VAL A 56 11.63 -15.68 -18.27
CA VAL A 56 11.45 -14.72 -19.36
C VAL A 56 10.61 -15.22 -20.54
N ALA A 57 10.36 -16.53 -20.66
CA ALA A 57 9.50 -17.09 -21.69
C ALA A 57 8.00 -16.94 -21.36
N ARG A 58 7.65 -16.67 -20.10
CA ARG A 58 6.25 -16.57 -19.63
C ARG A 58 5.81 -15.12 -19.51
N PHE A 59 4.50 -14.88 -19.63
CA PHE A 59 3.95 -13.54 -19.43
C PHE A 59 4.25 -12.99 -18.02
N PHE A 60 4.13 -13.81 -16.98
CA PHE A 60 4.64 -13.44 -15.65
C PHE A 60 6.03 -14.04 -15.43
N HIS A 61 7.05 -13.20 -15.57
CA HIS A 61 8.44 -13.60 -15.29
C HIS A 61 8.61 -14.11 -13.86
N GLN A 62 7.93 -13.47 -12.89
CA GLN A 62 7.85 -13.91 -11.48
C GLN A 62 6.39 -14.06 -11.05
N ARG A 63 5.87 -15.29 -11.06
CA ARG A 63 4.45 -15.59 -10.82
C ARG A 63 4.01 -15.28 -9.39
N MET A 64 4.75 -15.76 -8.38
CA MET A 64 4.35 -15.60 -6.98
C MET A 64 4.44 -14.15 -6.55
N ASN A 65 5.50 -13.45 -6.96
CA ASN A 65 5.64 -12.02 -6.72
C ASN A 65 4.57 -11.20 -7.47
N THR A 66 4.13 -11.63 -8.66
CA THR A 66 3.02 -10.98 -9.37
C THR A 66 1.68 -11.21 -8.66
N TYR A 67 1.28 -12.45 -8.38
CA TYR A 67 -0.04 -12.73 -7.79
C TYR A 67 -0.21 -12.23 -6.35
N SER A 68 0.87 -12.20 -5.56
CA SER A 68 0.81 -11.71 -4.17
C SER A 68 0.38 -10.23 -4.07
N ASN A 69 0.55 -9.46 -5.15
CA ASN A 69 0.06 -8.08 -5.24
C ASN A 69 -1.47 -7.95 -5.17
N LEU A 70 -2.23 -9.03 -5.40
CA LEU A 70 -3.68 -9.03 -5.19
C LEU A 70 -4.08 -8.74 -3.74
N ALA A 71 -3.19 -8.93 -2.77
CA ALA A 71 -3.41 -8.49 -1.40
C ALA A 71 -3.62 -6.97 -1.33
N TYR A 72 -2.79 -6.19 -2.03
CA TYR A 72 -2.96 -4.74 -2.11
C TYR A 72 -4.26 -4.36 -2.81
N PHE A 73 -4.65 -5.07 -3.86
CA PHE A 73 -5.91 -4.84 -4.56
C PHE A 73 -7.11 -5.03 -3.64
N PHE A 74 -7.16 -6.16 -2.93
CA PHE A 74 -8.23 -6.48 -2.00
C PHE A 74 -8.38 -5.40 -0.92
N PHE A 75 -7.29 -5.07 -0.21
CA PHE A 75 -7.35 -4.06 0.84
C PHE A 75 -7.60 -2.66 0.30
N GLY A 76 -7.08 -2.34 -0.89
CA GLY A 76 -7.36 -1.10 -1.60
C GLY A 76 -8.83 -0.92 -1.90
N LEU A 77 -9.52 -1.96 -2.40
CA LEU A 77 -10.97 -1.94 -2.63
C LEU A 77 -11.76 -1.76 -1.33
N VAL A 78 -11.36 -2.41 -0.25
CA VAL A 78 -12.02 -2.25 1.07
C VAL A 78 -11.90 -0.81 1.55
N ILE A 79 -10.68 -0.25 1.56
CA ILE A 79 -10.42 1.11 2.05
C ILE A 79 -11.07 2.17 1.15
N LEU A 80 -11.05 1.97 -0.17
CA LEU A 80 -11.72 2.84 -1.13
C LEU A 80 -13.23 2.91 -0.86
N GLN A 81 -13.87 1.75 -0.65
CA GLN A 81 -15.29 1.69 -0.30
C GLN A 81 -15.60 2.43 1.01
N ILE A 82 -14.75 2.30 2.04
CA ILE A 82 -14.89 3.05 3.29
C ILE A 82 -14.85 4.56 3.02
N GLY A 83 -13.84 5.04 2.28
CA GLY A 83 -13.71 6.47 1.96
C GLY A 83 -14.88 7.01 1.15
N LEU A 84 -15.37 6.25 0.17
CA LEU A 84 -16.54 6.64 -0.63
C LEU A 84 -17.82 6.69 0.19
N GLU A 85 -17.99 5.76 1.14
CA GLU A 85 -19.13 5.76 2.07
C GLU A 85 -19.07 6.93 3.04
N ASP A 86 -17.88 7.27 3.54
CA ASP A 86 -17.68 8.42 4.42
C ASP A 86 -18.03 9.75 3.69
N ARG A 87 -17.72 9.87 2.39
CA ARG A 87 -18.15 11.01 1.55
C ARG A 87 -19.67 11.16 1.46
N LYS A 88 -20.39 10.06 1.30
CA LYS A 88 -21.86 10.07 1.17
C LYS A 88 -22.56 10.50 2.46
N ASN A 89 -21.94 10.27 3.61
CA ASN A 89 -22.55 10.46 4.92
C ASN A 89 -22.01 11.68 5.70
N GLN A 90 -21.30 12.61 5.05
CA GLN A 90 -20.63 13.75 5.71
C GLN A 90 -21.56 14.64 6.57
N SER A 91 -22.85 14.69 6.27
CA SER A 91 -23.84 15.54 6.94
C SER A 91 -24.67 14.83 8.02
N ILE A 92 -24.48 13.52 8.24
CA ILE A 92 -25.49 12.68 8.92
C ILE A 92 -25.04 12.15 10.30
N LYS A 93 -23.73 12.06 10.59
CA LYS A 93 -23.22 11.38 11.79
C LYS A 93 -22.12 12.16 12.50
N GLN A 94 -21.96 11.93 13.81
CA GLN A 94 -20.70 12.25 14.50
C GLN A 94 -19.57 11.46 13.85
N GLN A 95 -18.66 12.17 13.20
CA GLN A 95 -17.54 11.62 12.46
C GLN A 95 -16.30 11.58 13.34
N ASN A 96 -15.43 10.58 13.16
CA ASN A 96 -14.05 10.73 13.62
C ASN A 96 -13.27 11.66 12.67
N ARG A 97 -12.06 12.05 13.09
CA ARG A 97 -11.23 13.01 12.35
C ARG A 97 -10.91 12.59 10.90
N LEU A 98 -10.71 11.30 10.64
CA LEU A 98 -10.45 10.79 9.29
C LEU A 98 -11.74 10.68 8.45
N GLU A 99 -12.88 10.35 9.08
CA GLU A 99 -14.20 10.39 8.45
C GLU A 99 -14.58 11.80 7.97
N ALA A 100 -14.16 12.84 8.71
CA ALA A 100 -14.34 14.24 8.34
C ALA A 100 -13.45 14.68 7.15
N PHE A 101 -12.42 13.89 6.80
CA PHE A 101 -11.57 14.12 5.63
C PHE A 101 -11.46 12.84 4.77
N PRO A 102 -12.57 12.41 4.16
CA PRO A 102 -12.67 11.10 3.51
C PRO A 102 -11.82 10.95 2.25
N LEU A 103 -11.38 12.06 1.64
CA LEU A 103 -10.47 12.02 0.49
C LEU A 103 -9.12 11.39 0.82
N LEU A 104 -8.65 11.45 2.08
CA LEU A 104 -7.45 10.72 2.51
C LEU A 104 -7.66 9.20 2.44
N SER A 105 -8.81 8.70 2.91
CA SER A 105 -9.16 7.28 2.81
C SER A 105 -9.34 6.83 1.36
N VAL A 106 -9.98 7.65 0.52
CA VAL A 106 -10.09 7.38 -0.92
C VAL A 106 -8.70 7.30 -1.57
N SER A 107 -7.82 8.26 -1.27
CA SER A 107 -6.45 8.29 -1.78
C SER A 107 -5.64 7.10 -1.30
N MET A 108 -5.85 6.64 -0.06
CA MET A 108 -5.23 5.44 0.48
C MET A 108 -5.64 4.20 -0.32
N GLY A 109 -6.95 4.04 -0.58
CA GLY A 109 -7.46 2.93 -1.40
C GLY A 109 -6.91 2.95 -2.83
N ILE A 110 -6.84 4.14 -3.44
CA ILE A 110 -6.24 4.33 -4.78
C ILE A 110 -4.75 3.99 -4.76
N ALA A 111 -3.99 4.41 -3.74
CA ALA A 111 -2.56 4.13 -3.64
C ALA A 111 -2.28 2.62 -3.48
N PHE A 112 -3.10 1.90 -2.73
CA PHE A 112 -3.07 0.44 -2.66
C PHE A 112 -3.30 -0.22 -4.04
N ILE A 113 -4.32 0.22 -4.77
CA ILE A 113 -4.63 -0.30 -6.11
C ILE A 113 -3.50 0.05 -7.09
N TYR A 114 -2.95 1.26 -7.02
CA TYR A 114 -1.83 1.69 -7.84
C TYR A 114 -0.58 0.84 -7.57
N LEU A 115 -0.23 0.61 -6.29
CA LEU A 115 0.87 -0.29 -5.92
C LEU A 115 0.64 -1.71 -6.42
N CYS A 116 -0.59 -2.25 -6.30
CA CYS A 116 -0.92 -3.56 -6.85
C CYS A 116 -0.52 -3.68 -8.32
N PHE A 117 -1.02 -2.78 -9.17
CA PHE A 117 -0.74 -2.85 -10.61
C PHE A 117 0.70 -2.49 -10.93
N GLY A 118 1.30 -1.52 -10.24
CA GLY A 118 2.70 -1.13 -10.45
C GLY A 118 3.68 -2.25 -10.14
N SER A 119 3.53 -2.88 -8.97
CA SER A 119 4.36 -3.99 -8.52
C SER A 119 4.10 -5.26 -9.34
N ALA A 120 2.83 -5.58 -9.62
CA ALA A 120 2.51 -6.70 -10.50
C ALA A 120 3.10 -6.52 -11.91
N PHE A 121 3.02 -5.31 -12.47
CA PHE A 121 3.64 -4.99 -13.75
C PHE A 121 5.16 -5.15 -13.72
N PHE A 122 5.81 -4.72 -12.64
CA PHE A 122 7.24 -4.93 -12.46
C PHE A 122 7.61 -6.42 -12.38
N HIS A 123 6.93 -7.22 -11.58
CA HIS A 123 7.24 -8.65 -11.45
C HIS A 123 6.84 -9.47 -12.68
N ALA A 124 5.82 -9.03 -13.42
CA ALA A 124 5.43 -9.64 -14.67
C ALA A 124 6.47 -9.40 -15.77
N SER A 125 6.94 -8.15 -15.90
CA SER A 125 7.79 -7.71 -17.02
C SER A 125 9.29 -7.68 -16.72
N LEU A 126 9.68 -7.47 -15.45
CA LEU A 126 11.04 -7.21 -14.97
C LEU A 126 11.75 -6.01 -15.64
N THR A 127 10.96 -5.06 -16.14
CA THR A 127 11.43 -3.91 -16.91
C THR A 127 11.75 -2.69 -16.04
N TYR A 128 12.60 -1.80 -16.55
CA TYR A 128 13.00 -0.55 -15.90
C TYR A 128 11.79 0.33 -15.59
N VAL A 129 10.89 0.51 -16.57
CA VAL A 129 9.66 1.29 -16.37
C VAL A 129 8.78 0.64 -15.31
N GLY A 130 8.62 -0.69 -15.35
CA GLY A 130 7.92 -1.43 -14.29
C GLY A 130 8.50 -1.14 -12.91
N GLN A 131 9.83 -1.23 -12.76
CA GLN A 131 10.50 -0.94 -11.50
C GLN A 131 10.26 0.49 -11.01
N ARG A 132 10.19 1.48 -11.92
CA ARG A 132 9.88 2.87 -11.54
C ARG A 132 8.45 3.02 -11.04
N VAL A 133 7.48 2.39 -11.71
CA VAL A 133 6.07 2.45 -11.33
C VAL A 133 5.81 1.71 -10.01
N ASP A 134 6.40 0.53 -9.82
CA ASP A 134 6.35 -0.21 -8.55
C ASP A 134 6.84 0.61 -7.35
N MET A 135 8.06 1.15 -7.47
CA MET A 135 8.62 1.99 -6.41
C MET A 135 7.79 3.26 -6.19
N ASN A 136 7.26 3.88 -7.25
CA ASN A 136 6.39 5.04 -7.12
C ASN A 136 5.06 4.71 -6.42
N GLY A 137 4.47 3.54 -6.68
CA GLY A 137 3.32 3.02 -5.92
C GLY A 137 3.63 2.85 -4.44
N THR A 138 4.82 2.32 -4.12
CA THR A 138 5.28 2.16 -2.73
C THR A 138 5.41 3.51 -2.03
N TYR A 139 5.98 4.52 -2.71
CA TYR A 139 6.06 5.89 -2.19
C TYR A 139 4.69 6.55 -2.07
N ALA A 140 3.80 6.40 -3.05
CA ALA A 140 2.45 6.95 -2.99
C ALA A 140 1.69 6.44 -1.75
N LEU A 141 1.73 5.13 -1.50
CA LEU A 141 1.10 4.50 -0.35
C LEU A 141 1.64 5.05 0.98
N THR A 142 2.97 5.10 1.13
CA THR A 142 3.62 5.58 2.35
C THR A 142 3.43 7.09 2.56
N LEU A 143 3.48 7.91 1.51
CA LEU A 143 3.20 9.34 1.58
C LEU A 143 1.77 9.62 2.05
N VAL A 144 0.78 8.87 1.55
CA VAL A 144 -0.60 9.01 2.02
C VAL A 144 -0.72 8.64 3.50
N LEU A 145 -0.10 7.53 3.94
CA LEU A 145 -0.10 7.15 5.36
C LEU A 145 0.59 8.19 6.26
N VAL A 146 1.75 8.69 5.85
CA VAL A 146 2.45 9.76 6.57
C VAL A 146 1.58 11.01 6.66
N SER A 147 0.86 11.34 5.60
CA SER A 147 -0.05 12.49 5.56
C SER A 147 -1.27 12.31 6.47
N ILE A 148 -1.83 11.11 6.51
CA ILE A 148 -2.88 10.74 7.48
C ILE A 148 -2.33 10.91 8.90
N ALA A 149 -1.13 10.40 9.19
CA ALA A 149 -0.53 10.48 10.52
C ALA A 149 -0.26 11.94 10.92
N LEU A 150 0.34 12.74 10.02
CA LEU A 150 0.61 14.16 10.22
C LEU A 150 -0.66 14.97 10.49
N TYR A 151 -1.71 14.72 9.71
CA TYR A 151 -3.02 15.36 9.90
C TYR A 151 -3.63 15.06 11.28
N HIS A 152 -3.34 13.89 11.86
CA HIS A 152 -3.76 13.53 13.21
C HIS A 152 -2.86 14.12 14.30
N VAL A 153 -1.54 14.22 14.07
CA VAL A 153 -0.62 14.89 15.00
C VAL A 153 -1.05 16.34 15.21
N PHE A 154 -1.38 17.05 14.12
CA PHE A 154 -1.92 18.42 14.16
C PHE A 154 -3.44 18.45 14.41
N HIS A 155 -3.92 17.70 15.40
CA HIS A 155 -5.34 17.52 15.72
C HIS A 155 -6.11 18.82 15.97
N LYS A 156 -5.45 19.90 16.43
CA LYS A 156 -6.08 21.20 16.69
C LYS A 156 -6.44 21.96 15.42
N ILE A 157 -5.83 21.64 14.28
CA ILE A 157 -6.08 22.32 13.00
C ILE A 157 -7.25 21.63 12.30
N ARG A 158 -8.34 22.33 12.00
CA ARG A 158 -9.42 21.81 11.16
C ARG A 158 -9.25 22.32 9.73
N PHE A 159 -9.22 21.42 8.77
CA PHE A 159 -9.09 21.80 7.36
C PHE A 159 -10.46 22.18 6.80
N SER A 160 -10.54 23.35 6.16
CA SER A 160 -11.67 23.69 5.30
C SER A 160 -11.71 22.76 4.09
N THR A 161 -12.85 22.66 3.40
CA THR A 161 -12.98 21.86 2.17
C THR A 161 -11.96 22.28 1.10
N THR A 162 -11.61 23.57 1.02
CA THR A 162 -10.57 24.07 0.12
C THR A 162 -9.19 23.56 0.52
N ALA A 163 -8.83 23.65 1.80
CA ALA A 163 -7.55 23.13 2.32
C ALA A 163 -7.45 21.61 2.12
N GLN A 164 -8.54 20.88 2.29
CA GLN A 164 -8.62 19.44 1.99
C GLN A 164 -8.28 19.14 0.52
N LYS A 165 -8.89 19.86 -0.43
CA LYS A 165 -8.61 19.69 -1.87
C LYS A 165 -7.16 20.06 -2.22
N LEU A 166 -6.66 21.18 -1.69
CA LEU A 166 -5.28 21.62 -1.90
C LEU A 166 -4.27 20.60 -1.36
N CYS A 167 -4.54 20.02 -0.19
CA CYS A 167 -3.75 18.93 0.36
C CYS A 167 -3.70 17.72 -0.60
N MET A 168 -4.82 17.34 -1.22
CA MET A 168 -4.85 16.24 -2.19
C MET A 168 -4.07 16.56 -3.46
N VAL A 169 -4.21 17.78 -4.00
CA VAL A 169 -3.42 18.23 -5.15
C VAL A 169 -1.93 18.19 -4.83
N PHE A 170 -1.54 18.69 -3.65
CA PHE A 170 -0.16 18.63 -3.18
C PHE A 170 0.36 17.19 -3.09
N LEU A 171 -0.42 16.25 -2.55
CA LEU A 171 -0.02 14.84 -2.48
C LEU A 171 0.16 14.21 -3.86
N VAL A 172 -0.71 14.51 -4.82
CA VAL A 172 -0.56 14.03 -6.20
C VAL A 172 0.73 14.57 -6.82
N ILE A 173 0.98 15.88 -6.69
CA ILE A 173 2.22 16.52 -7.17
C ILE A 173 3.44 15.90 -6.51
N LEU A 174 3.39 15.67 -5.19
CA LEU A 174 4.48 15.05 -4.44
C LEU A 174 4.74 13.61 -4.92
N THR A 175 3.71 12.80 -5.12
CA THR A 175 3.85 11.46 -5.68
C THR A 175 4.49 11.50 -7.07
N VAL A 176 4.13 12.45 -7.94
CA VAL A 176 4.77 12.62 -9.25
C VAL A 176 6.23 13.05 -9.11
N LEU A 177 6.55 13.97 -8.20
CA LEU A 177 7.93 14.38 -7.89
C LEU A 177 8.79 13.21 -7.43
N PHE A 178 8.20 12.24 -6.71
CA PHE A 178 8.91 11.04 -6.26
C PHE A 178 9.40 10.16 -7.41
N LEU A 179 8.84 10.26 -8.62
CA LEU A 179 9.43 9.62 -9.82
C LEU A 179 10.85 10.13 -10.09
N LYS A 180 11.11 11.42 -9.83
CA LYS A 180 12.44 12.05 -10.00
C LYS A 180 13.29 11.87 -8.76
N ILE A 181 12.75 12.10 -7.56
CA ILE A 181 13.50 11.99 -6.29
C ILE A 181 14.07 10.58 -6.10
N ALA A 182 13.31 9.54 -6.46
CA ALA A 182 13.75 8.14 -6.38
C ALA A 182 14.89 7.77 -7.35
N LEU A 183 15.27 8.66 -8.28
CA LEU A 183 16.47 8.52 -9.11
C LEU A 183 17.71 9.11 -8.43
N LEU A 184 17.51 10.07 -7.52
CA LEU A 184 18.58 10.81 -6.85
C LEU A 184 18.95 10.17 -5.50
N ILE A 185 17.98 9.58 -4.81
CA ILE A 185 18.15 9.00 -3.48
C ILE A 185 17.89 7.49 -3.55
N PRO A 186 18.81 6.65 -3.04
CA PRO A 186 18.60 5.21 -2.97
C PRO A 186 17.32 4.84 -2.22
N SER A 187 16.59 3.84 -2.73
CA SER A 187 15.36 3.35 -2.10
C SER A 187 15.60 2.82 -0.68
N GLY A 188 16.79 2.25 -0.43
CA GLY A 188 17.24 1.80 0.90
C GLY A 188 17.42 2.92 1.93
N ILE A 189 17.37 4.19 1.53
CA ILE A 189 17.32 5.35 2.44
C ILE A 189 15.91 5.93 2.44
N LEU A 190 15.38 6.23 1.25
CA LEU A 190 14.14 6.98 1.09
C LEU A 190 12.92 6.27 1.71
N LEU A 191 12.78 4.95 1.47
CA LEU A 191 11.65 4.19 2.02
C LEU A 191 11.75 4.02 3.55
N PRO A 192 12.89 3.59 4.13
CA PRO A 192 13.05 3.56 5.58
C PRO A 192 12.80 4.91 6.26
N SER A 193 13.24 6.03 5.67
CA SER A 193 12.96 7.37 6.22
C SER A 193 11.46 7.68 6.30
N LEU A 194 10.68 7.32 5.26
CA LEU A 194 9.22 7.48 5.28
C LEU A 194 8.55 6.57 6.32
N ILE A 195 9.00 5.32 6.44
CA ILE A 195 8.50 4.38 7.45
C ILE A 195 8.79 4.91 8.86
N LEU A 196 10.01 5.36 9.12
CA LEU A 196 10.38 5.96 10.42
C LEU A 196 9.56 7.21 10.73
N THR A 197 9.30 8.05 9.72
CA THR A 197 8.43 9.23 9.87
C THR A 197 7.00 8.83 10.23
N LEU A 198 6.46 7.80 9.58
CA LEU A 198 5.14 7.26 9.91
C LEU A 198 5.10 6.70 11.35
N LEU A 199 6.11 5.94 11.76
CA LEU A 199 6.21 5.39 13.12
C LEU A 199 6.32 6.51 14.17
N LEU A 200 7.11 7.54 13.90
CA LEU A 200 7.24 8.72 14.76
C LEU A 200 5.88 9.40 14.96
N PHE A 201 5.16 9.73 13.88
CA PHE A 201 3.85 10.37 13.98
C PHE A 201 2.79 9.49 14.62
N THR A 202 2.85 8.17 14.40
CA THR A 202 2.00 7.19 15.09
C THR A 202 2.27 7.20 16.59
N GLY A 203 3.53 7.20 17.01
CA GLY A 203 3.93 7.27 18.43
C GLY A 203 3.50 8.58 19.09
N ILE A 204 3.74 9.72 18.44
CA ILE A 204 3.27 11.03 18.92
C ILE A 204 1.75 11.02 19.09
N ASN A 205 1.00 10.54 18.10
CA ASN A 205 -0.45 10.54 18.16
C ASN A 205 -1.01 9.55 19.20
N TYR A 206 -0.33 8.42 19.43
CA TYR A 206 -0.65 7.51 20.52
C TYR A 206 -0.47 8.17 21.89
N VAL A 207 0.58 8.95 22.09
CA VAL A 207 0.79 9.70 23.34
C VAL A 207 -0.27 10.79 23.51
N GLN A 208 -0.62 11.51 22.44
CA GLN A 208 -1.67 12.55 22.47
C GLN A 208 -3.06 11.99 22.85
N PHE A 209 -3.37 10.75 22.45
CA PHE A 209 -4.71 10.17 22.55
C PHE A 209 -4.67 8.71 23.06
N ARG A 210 -3.93 8.49 24.15
CA ARG A 210 -3.65 7.13 24.66
C ARG A 210 -4.92 6.33 25.01
N LYS A 211 -5.98 7.01 25.46
CA LYS A 211 -7.24 6.36 25.87
C LYS A 211 -8.14 6.02 24.68
N GLU A 212 -7.97 6.75 23.56
CA GLU A 212 -8.81 6.65 22.37
C GLU A 212 -8.17 5.80 21.27
N ARG A 213 -6.86 5.53 21.37
CA ARG A 213 -6.07 4.80 20.37
C ARG A 213 -5.80 3.36 20.80
N SER A 214 -5.88 2.44 19.84
CA SER A 214 -5.48 1.05 20.06
C SER A 214 -3.97 0.90 19.96
N GLY A 215 -3.28 0.74 21.09
CA GLY A 215 -1.85 0.42 21.11
C GLY A 215 -1.53 -0.90 20.40
N ILE A 216 -2.45 -1.86 20.43
CA ILE A 216 -2.32 -3.15 19.74
C ILE A 216 -2.18 -2.96 18.23
N LEU A 217 -2.99 -2.09 17.61
CA LEU A 217 -2.88 -1.83 16.17
C LEU A 217 -1.55 -1.18 15.79
N ALA A 218 -1.03 -0.28 16.63
CA ALA A 218 0.27 0.34 16.41
C ALA A 218 1.41 -0.69 16.52
N ILE A 219 1.39 -1.52 17.56
CA ILE A 219 2.38 -2.59 17.77
C ILE A 219 2.31 -3.63 16.64
N LEU A 220 1.10 -4.06 16.26
CA LEU A 220 0.91 -5.02 15.18
C LEU A 220 1.41 -4.47 13.85
N SER A 221 1.11 -3.21 13.52
CA SER A 221 1.64 -2.53 12.34
C SER A 221 3.18 -2.53 12.33
N PHE A 222 3.81 -2.20 13.46
CA PHE A 222 5.26 -2.21 13.63
C PHE A 222 5.87 -3.62 13.47
N ILE A 223 5.32 -4.63 14.14
CA ILE A 223 5.81 -6.00 14.04
C ILE A 223 5.70 -6.49 12.60
N LEU A 224 4.56 -6.28 11.93
CA LEU A 224 4.36 -6.71 10.56
C LEU A 224 5.38 -6.09 9.59
N ILE A 225 5.69 -4.79 9.71
CA ILE A 225 6.69 -4.16 8.83
C ILE A 225 8.11 -4.65 9.12
N VAL A 226 8.47 -4.88 10.40
CA VAL A 226 9.78 -5.44 10.77
C VAL A 226 9.95 -6.85 10.22
N VAL A 227 8.94 -7.71 10.41
CA VAL A 227 8.95 -9.08 9.86
C VAL A 227 9.00 -9.04 8.34
N ALA A 228 8.26 -8.12 7.70
CA ALA A 228 8.34 -7.94 6.24
C ALA A 228 9.79 -7.63 5.82
N ILE A 229 10.42 -6.61 6.43
CA ILE A 229 11.79 -6.20 6.09
C ILE A 229 12.76 -7.37 6.23
N TYR A 230 12.64 -8.13 7.31
CA TYR A 230 13.45 -9.31 7.54
C TYR A 230 13.25 -10.36 6.45
N VAL A 231 12.01 -10.72 6.13
CA VAL A 231 11.70 -11.72 5.09
C VAL A 231 12.20 -11.27 3.71
N ARG A 232 12.01 -10.00 3.34
CA ARG A 232 12.55 -9.45 2.08
C ARG A 232 14.08 -9.51 2.07
N THR A 233 14.73 -9.22 3.20
CA THR A 233 16.20 -9.21 3.29
C THR A 233 16.76 -10.62 3.10
N MET A 234 16.16 -11.63 3.73
CA MET A 234 16.52 -13.03 3.50
C MET A 234 16.32 -13.46 2.04
N ASP A 235 15.23 -13.02 1.41
CA ASP A 235 14.94 -13.31 -0.01
C ASP A 235 16.01 -12.73 -0.95
N VAL A 236 16.40 -11.47 -0.72
CA VAL A 236 17.46 -10.80 -1.50
C VAL A 236 18.82 -11.45 -1.26
N GLN A 237 19.11 -11.86 -0.02
CA GLN A 237 20.34 -12.56 0.36
C GLN A 237 20.34 -14.05 -0.02
N LYS A 238 19.27 -14.55 -0.66
CA LYS A 238 19.09 -15.95 -1.09
C LYS A 238 19.14 -16.97 0.06
N MET A 239 18.90 -16.56 1.30
CA MET A 239 18.89 -17.47 2.44
C MET A 239 17.65 -18.38 2.38
N GLY A 240 17.87 -19.70 2.32
CA GLY A 240 16.78 -20.66 2.17
C GLY A 240 16.03 -20.54 0.84
N CYS A 241 16.67 -19.99 -0.20
CA CYS A 241 16.03 -19.74 -1.49
C CYS A 241 15.76 -21.03 -2.27
N ASN A 242 14.49 -21.25 -2.61
CA ASN A 242 14.08 -22.18 -3.66
C ASN A 242 13.43 -21.37 -4.80
N PRO A 243 14.12 -21.19 -5.94
CA PRO A 243 13.64 -20.31 -7.01
C PRO A 243 12.37 -20.83 -7.71
N HIS A 244 12.00 -22.10 -7.52
CA HIS A 244 10.83 -22.73 -8.13
C HIS A 244 9.69 -23.00 -7.15
N SER A 245 9.81 -22.64 -5.86
CA SER A 245 8.74 -22.88 -4.89
C SER A 245 7.52 -22.00 -5.15
N CYS A 246 6.35 -22.52 -4.75
CA CYS A 246 5.09 -21.78 -4.70
C CYS A 246 5.02 -20.76 -3.55
N TYR A 247 6.13 -20.58 -2.83
CA TYR A 247 6.30 -19.60 -1.77
C TYR A 247 7.59 -18.84 -2.03
N GLN A 248 7.55 -17.51 -1.93
CA GLN A 248 8.69 -16.62 -2.13
C GLN A 248 8.69 -15.60 -0.99
N GLY A 249 9.87 -15.30 -0.43
CA GLY A 249 9.97 -14.33 0.66
C GLY A 249 9.47 -12.95 0.21
N HIS A 250 9.79 -12.57 -1.02
CA HIS A 250 9.29 -11.31 -1.57
C HIS A 250 7.76 -11.29 -1.78
N ALA A 251 7.14 -12.42 -2.12
CA ALA A 251 5.68 -12.53 -2.16
C ALA A 251 5.05 -12.37 -0.77
N LEU A 252 5.69 -12.91 0.29
CA LEU A 252 5.23 -12.68 1.67
C LEU A 252 5.43 -11.23 2.10
N TRP A 253 6.49 -10.56 1.63
CA TRP A 253 6.69 -9.12 1.83
C TRP A 253 5.48 -8.29 1.36
N HIS A 254 4.91 -8.60 0.18
CA HIS A 254 3.72 -7.90 -0.31
C HIS A 254 2.53 -8.01 0.65
N LEU A 255 2.25 -9.23 1.12
CA LEU A 255 1.15 -9.46 2.06
C LEU A 255 1.39 -8.75 3.41
N LEU A 256 2.59 -8.89 3.98
CA LEU A 256 2.91 -8.32 5.29
C LEU A 256 2.90 -6.79 5.28
N THR A 257 3.42 -6.17 4.22
CA THR A 257 3.39 -4.71 4.08
C THR A 257 1.97 -4.18 3.81
N ALA A 258 1.13 -4.93 3.08
CA ALA A 258 -0.28 -4.62 2.93
C ALA A 258 -1.00 -4.63 4.29
N LEU A 259 -0.82 -5.70 5.06
CA LEU A 259 -1.41 -5.86 6.39
C LEU A 259 -0.89 -4.80 7.39
N SER A 260 0.40 -4.50 7.37
CA SER A 260 1.00 -3.45 8.21
C SER A 260 0.36 -2.09 7.91
N SER A 261 0.23 -1.76 6.62
CA SER A 261 -0.38 -0.51 6.14
C SER A 261 -1.87 -0.42 6.50
N VAL A 262 -2.61 -1.54 6.42
CA VAL A 262 -4.01 -1.62 6.89
C VAL A 262 -4.07 -1.39 8.40
N CYS A 263 -3.16 -1.98 9.19
CA CYS A 263 -3.12 -1.74 10.63
C CYS A 263 -2.83 -0.28 10.97
N SER A 264 -1.90 0.38 10.26
CA SER A 264 -1.65 1.82 10.41
C SER A 264 -2.88 2.65 10.05
N TYR A 265 -3.54 2.34 8.93
CA TYR A 265 -4.77 3.02 8.53
C TYR A 265 -5.88 2.84 9.59
N CYS A 266 -6.08 1.61 10.08
CA CYS A 266 -7.06 1.28 11.11
C CYS A 266 -6.78 1.99 12.44
N PHE A 267 -5.51 2.13 12.83
CA PHE A 267 -5.10 2.91 14.01
C PHE A 267 -5.64 4.35 13.95
N PHE A 268 -5.58 4.98 12.77
CA PHE A 268 -6.12 6.31 12.57
C PHE A 268 -7.65 6.33 12.40
N ARG A 269 -8.19 5.38 11.64
CA ARG A 269 -9.59 5.33 11.20
C ARG A 269 -10.59 4.91 12.27
N PHE A 270 -10.21 4.04 13.20
CA PHE A 270 -11.13 3.42 14.16
C PHE A 270 -10.88 3.81 15.61
N ALA A 271 -10.28 4.98 15.84
CA ALA A 271 -10.13 5.53 17.18
C ALA A 271 -11.46 5.98 17.78
N GLY A 272 -11.46 6.15 19.11
CA GLY A 272 -12.61 6.60 19.88
C GLY A 272 -13.24 7.88 19.31
N LYS A 273 -14.57 7.97 19.35
CA LYS A 273 -15.38 9.05 18.74
C LYS A 273 -15.17 10.44 19.38
N ASN A 274 -14.41 10.54 20.47
CA ASN A 274 -14.19 11.78 21.21
C ASN A 274 -13.05 12.66 20.65
N LEU A 275 -12.56 12.38 19.43
CA LEU A 275 -11.43 13.09 18.82
C LEU A 275 -11.78 14.42 18.13
N ILE A 276 -12.92 15.01 18.47
CA ILE A 276 -13.27 16.37 18.09
C ILE A 276 -13.32 17.18 19.39
N ALA A 277 -12.26 17.93 19.67
CA ALA A 277 -12.37 19.02 20.64
C ALA A 277 -13.46 19.98 20.13
N PRO A 278 -14.36 20.51 20.98
CA PRO A 278 -15.50 21.33 20.59
C PRO A 278 -15.17 22.35 19.49
#